data_AF-A0A6M2CKJ0-F1
#
_entry.id   AF-A0A6M2CKJ0-F1
#
_cell.length_a   1.000
_cell.length_b   1.000
_cell.length_c   1.000
_cell.angle_alpha   90.00
_cell.angle_beta   90.00
_cell.angle_gamma   90.00
#
_symmetry.space_group_name_H-M   'P 1'
#
loop_
_entity.id
_entity.type
_entity.pdbx_description
1 polymer ?
#
loop_
_entity_poly.entity_id
_entity_poly.type
_entity_poly.pdbx_seq_one_letter_code
_entity_poly.pdbx_strand_id
1 'polypeptide(L)'
;AHRRNNCSTHVLPNEAHRQEPSQSSTPEAVFTELKVALEDGVRQLRSAFHQAVRDNTSCDRLNDFSHMVNTLRETVMNTSEKQTRAVSEAKITIVREVRDDLAAQGNRRDEVVQRIGALTENFKLVAAYATKKCLNKLEEIIAEGGRQRSKDDNRSESVLRTVSTFEAILDKALERATEVIVQKCKTNGALCSASKVSDSKISETTTDVRKDHLLALNTLSITHNLFYVTGLAALKDKAISSRWSLYESDPVYLCGYRISPGLYLQKNERSVSVHAHVRLLKGDADEFLQWPFSHCLKLTFVHSSPDKNRELKINRGCVTKESFVRPTESRNEGFYWYASLPLEDLEREGHIESDALCLRYDLSPPPAL
;
A
#
# COMPACT_ATOMS: atom_id res chain seq x y z
N ALA A 1 -16.33 72.59 -58.22
CA ALA A 1 -17.44 71.61 -58.28
C ALA A 1 -17.01 70.35 -57.53
N HIS A 2 -17.39 70.24 -56.25
CA HIS A 2 -17.03 69.11 -55.39
C HIS A 2 -18.09 68.00 -55.49
N ARG A 3 -17.66 66.79 -55.86
CA ARG A 3 -18.49 65.58 -55.92
C ARG A 3 -18.49 64.90 -54.54
N ARG A 4 -19.64 64.92 -53.86
CA ARG A 4 -19.91 64.15 -52.63
C ARG A 4 -20.11 62.67 -53.02
N ASN A 5 -19.30 61.78 -52.46
CA ASN A 5 -19.55 60.34 -52.45
C ASN A 5 -20.15 59.95 -51.10
N ASN A 6 -21.32 59.32 -51.14
CA ASN A 6 -22.03 58.79 -49.98
C ASN A 6 -21.38 57.47 -49.55
N CYS A 7 -20.75 57.43 -48.38
CA CYS A 7 -20.44 56.19 -47.68
C CYS A 7 -21.68 55.76 -46.89
N SER A 8 -22.28 54.64 -47.28
CA SER A 8 -23.32 53.96 -46.51
C SER A 8 -22.63 53.06 -45.48
N THR A 9 -22.70 53.43 -44.21
CA THR A 9 -22.24 52.63 -43.08
C THR A 9 -23.27 51.53 -42.81
N HIS A 10 -22.94 50.30 -43.19
CA HIS A 10 -23.63 49.12 -42.69
C HIS A 10 -23.37 48.98 -41.19
N VAL A 11 -24.42 49.20 -40.40
CA VAL A 11 -24.48 48.86 -38.97
C VAL A 11 -24.66 47.34 -38.88
N LEU A 12 -23.67 46.63 -38.34
CA LEU A 12 -23.80 45.24 -37.90
C LEU A 12 -24.57 45.21 -36.57
N PRO A 13 -25.60 44.36 -36.39
CA PRO A 13 -26.24 44.18 -35.11
C PRO A 13 -25.32 43.37 -34.19
N ASN A 14 -24.86 44.02 -33.13
CA ASN A 14 -24.07 43.40 -32.07
C ASN A 14 -25.02 42.80 -31.02
N GLU A 15 -25.55 41.61 -31.28
CA GLU A 15 -26.18 40.77 -30.25
C GLU A 15 -25.12 39.84 -29.65
N ALA A 16 -24.38 40.36 -28.67
CA ALA A 16 -23.58 39.53 -27.78
C ALA A 16 -24.52 38.84 -26.77
N HIS A 17 -25.21 37.79 -27.23
CA HIS A 17 -25.94 36.88 -26.36
C HIS A 17 -24.90 36.02 -25.61
N ARG A 18 -24.53 36.48 -24.40
CA ARG A 18 -23.69 35.73 -23.46
C ARG A 18 -24.51 34.53 -22.97
N GLN A 19 -24.38 33.39 -23.64
CA GLN A 19 -24.85 32.12 -23.10
C GLN A 19 -24.09 31.84 -21.81
N GLU A 20 -24.80 31.78 -20.69
CA GLU A 20 -24.26 31.21 -19.46
C GLU A 20 -23.83 29.75 -19.74
N PRO A 21 -22.70 29.27 -19.18
CA PRO A 21 -22.26 27.90 -19.39
C PRO A 21 -23.30 26.95 -18.81
N SER A 22 -24.10 26.34 -19.69
CA SER A 22 -25.07 25.32 -19.30
C SER A 22 -24.33 24.13 -18.68
N GLN A 23 -24.74 23.80 -17.46
CA GLN A 23 -24.61 22.54 -16.72
C GLN A 23 -23.67 21.48 -17.34
N SER A 24 -22.63 21.13 -16.58
CA SER A 24 -21.60 20.14 -16.86
C SER A 24 -22.04 19.05 -17.85
N SER A 25 -21.66 19.22 -19.12
CA SER A 25 -21.79 18.15 -20.09
C SER A 25 -20.87 17.01 -19.66
N THR A 26 -21.43 15.81 -19.50
CA THR A 26 -20.64 14.64 -19.15
C THR A 26 -19.62 14.38 -20.27
N PRO A 27 -18.44 13.80 -19.96
CA PRO A 27 -17.44 13.49 -20.97
C PRO A 27 -18.03 12.73 -22.18
N GLU A 28 -18.99 11.83 -21.94
CA GLU A 28 -19.71 11.07 -22.97
C GLU A 28 -20.53 11.96 -23.91
N ALA A 29 -21.13 13.04 -23.40
CA ALA A 29 -21.89 13.98 -24.21
C ALA A 29 -20.99 14.75 -25.18
N VAL A 30 -19.81 15.19 -24.71
CA VAL A 30 -18.82 15.92 -25.53
C VAL A 30 -18.23 15.02 -26.63
N PHE A 31 -17.94 13.75 -26.32
CA PHE A 31 -17.49 12.77 -27.33
C PHE A 31 -18.56 12.50 -28.38
N THR A 32 -19.83 12.43 -27.96
CA THR A 32 -20.96 12.22 -28.87
C THR A 32 -21.11 13.41 -29.81
N GLU A 33 -20.99 14.64 -29.30
CA GLU A 33 -21.05 15.87 -30.10
C GLU A 33 -19.90 15.97 -31.13
N LEU A 34 -18.67 15.67 -30.71
CA LEU A 34 -17.50 15.63 -31.61
C LEU A 34 -17.69 14.59 -32.73
N LYS A 35 -18.19 13.41 -32.39
CA LYS A 35 -18.44 12.34 -33.36
C LYS A 35 -19.47 12.78 -34.40
N VAL A 36 -20.59 13.38 -33.95
CA VAL A 36 -21.64 13.89 -34.85
C VAL A 36 -21.10 14.98 -35.78
N ALA A 37 -20.30 15.92 -35.25
CA ALA A 37 -19.70 16.99 -36.04
C ALA A 37 -18.71 16.46 -37.10
N LEU A 38 -17.89 15.46 -36.74
CA LEU A 38 -16.96 14.80 -37.66
C LEU A 38 -17.69 14.05 -38.78
N GLU A 39 -18.71 13.27 -38.42
CA GLU A 39 -19.50 12.51 -39.40
C GLU A 39 -20.20 13.45 -40.39
N ASP A 40 -20.73 14.59 -39.92
CA ASP A 40 -21.36 15.58 -40.79
C ASP A 40 -20.34 16.28 -41.69
N GLY A 41 -19.19 16.70 -41.15
CA GLY A 41 -18.12 17.32 -41.94
C GLY A 41 -17.57 16.40 -43.04
N VAL A 42 -17.38 15.11 -42.73
CA VAL A 42 -16.96 14.09 -43.72
C VAL A 42 -18.03 13.88 -44.79
N ARG A 43 -19.31 13.88 -44.40
CA ARG A 43 -20.43 13.75 -45.34
C ARG A 43 -20.46 14.92 -46.32
N GLN A 44 -20.29 16.15 -45.83
CA GLN A 44 -20.25 17.36 -46.65
C GLN A 44 -19.05 17.35 -47.62
N LEU A 45 -17.85 17.01 -47.12
CA LEU A 45 -16.64 16.87 -47.95
C LEU A 45 -16.80 15.84 -49.07
N ARG A 46 -17.38 14.68 -48.76
CA ARG A 46 -17.64 13.63 -49.75
C ARG A 46 -18.62 14.11 -50.82
N SER A 47 -19.68 14.82 -50.43
CA SER A 47 -20.65 15.40 -51.36
C SER A 47 -19.99 16.42 -52.29
N ALA A 48 -19.20 17.35 -51.73
CA ALA A 48 -18.49 18.36 -52.50
C ALA A 48 -17.46 17.75 -53.47
N PHE A 49 -16.73 16.73 -53.03
CA PHE A 49 -15.78 16.01 -53.87
C PHE A 49 -16.48 15.32 -55.05
N HIS A 50 -17.59 14.61 -54.81
CA HIS A 50 -18.35 13.98 -55.89
C HIS A 50 -18.90 15.01 -56.88
N GLN A 51 -19.33 16.19 -56.40
CA GLN A 51 -19.79 17.26 -57.27
C GLN A 51 -18.65 17.86 -58.11
N ALA A 52 -17.47 18.07 -57.51
CA ALA A 52 -16.29 18.56 -58.19
C ALA A 52 -15.81 17.60 -59.30
N VAL A 53 -15.85 16.29 -59.05
CA VAL A 53 -15.45 15.26 -60.03
C VAL A 53 -16.44 15.18 -61.22
N ARG A 54 -17.74 15.39 -60.99
CA ARG A 54 -18.75 15.29 -62.06
C ARG A 54 -18.70 16.44 -63.06
N ASP A 55 -18.40 17.65 -62.60
CA ASP A 55 -18.62 18.85 -63.42
C ASP A 55 -17.41 19.23 -64.31
N ASN A 56 -16.27 18.52 -64.18
CA ASN A 56 -15.05 18.58 -65.02
C ASN A 56 -14.50 19.99 -65.40
N THR A 57 -14.96 21.05 -64.74
CA THR A 57 -14.52 22.44 -64.98
C THR A 57 -14.02 23.11 -63.71
N SER A 58 -12.83 23.70 -63.86
CA SER A 58 -12.18 24.81 -63.13
C SER A 58 -11.57 24.55 -61.73
N CYS A 59 -10.38 25.16 -61.56
CA CYS A 59 -9.61 25.27 -60.32
C CYS A 59 -10.38 25.90 -59.15
N ASP A 60 -11.48 26.61 -59.40
CA ASP A 60 -12.21 27.35 -58.35
C ASP A 60 -12.83 26.39 -57.33
N ARG A 61 -13.26 25.19 -57.76
CA ARG A 61 -13.80 24.17 -56.85
C ARG A 61 -12.75 23.48 -56.00
N LEU A 62 -11.49 23.45 -56.44
CA LEU A 62 -10.37 22.98 -55.62
C LEU A 62 -10.07 23.98 -54.50
N ASN A 63 -10.24 25.28 -54.75
CA ASN A 63 -10.17 26.29 -53.70
C ASN A 63 -11.31 26.13 -52.69
N ASP A 64 -12.55 25.92 -53.14
CA ASP A 64 -13.68 25.64 -52.24
C ASP A 64 -13.45 24.39 -51.40
N PHE A 65 -12.94 23.31 -52.02
CA PHE A 65 -12.56 22.09 -51.31
C PHE A 65 -11.47 22.34 -50.26
N SER A 66 -10.45 23.12 -50.61
CA SER A 66 -9.39 23.54 -49.68
C SER A 66 -9.97 24.32 -48.49
N HIS A 67 -10.91 25.24 -48.74
CA HIS A 67 -11.60 25.97 -47.68
C HIS A 67 -12.41 25.03 -46.77
N MET A 68 -13.16 24.08 -47.33
CA MET A 68 -13.91 23.09 -46.54
C MET A 68 -13.00 22.20 -45.69
N VAL A 69 -11.86 21.75 -46.22
CA VAL A 69 -10.87 20.99 -45.46
C VAL A 69 -10.29 21.83 -44.32
N ASN A 70 -10.01 23.11 -44.55
CA ASN A 70 -9.50 24.02 -43.52
C ASN A 70 -10.55 24.28 -42.42
N THR A 71 -11.82 24.49 -42.78
CA THR A 71 -12.92 24.64 -41.81
C THR A 71 -13.12 23.37 -40.98
N LEU A 72 -13.05 22.18 -41.60
CA LEU A 72 -13.11 20.92 -40.86
C LEU A 72 -11.92 20.79 -39.90
N ARG A 73 -10.71 21.11 -40.36
CA ARG A 73 -9.50 21.08 -39.53
C ARG A 73 -9.64 22.00 -38.32
N GLU A 74 -10.09 23.23 -38.50
CA GLU A 74 -10.31 24.18 -37.40
C GLU A 74 -11.37 23.67 -36.41
N THR A 75 -12.46 23.08 -36.91
CA THR A 75 -13.52 22.49 -36.07
C THR A 75 -12.99 21.34 -35.22
N VAL A 76 -12.17 20.46 -35.81
CA VAL A 76 -11.54 19.34 -35.08
C VAL A 76 -10.55 19.85 -34.03
N MET A 77 -9.71 20.82 -34.38
CA MET A 77 -8.75 21.42 -33.45
C MET A 77 -9.46 22.08 -32.26
N ASN A 78 -10.46 22.92 -32.53
CA ASN A 78 -11.22 23.60 -31.48
C ASN A 78 -11.95 22.63 -30.55
N THR A 79 -12.52 21.56 -31.10
CA THR A 79 -13.25 20.56 -30.30
C THR A 79 -12.30 19.68 -29.49
N SER A 80 -11.16 19.30 -30.07
CA SER A 80 -10.08 18.59 -29.37
C SER A 80 -9.50 19.41 -28.22
N GLU A 81 -9.30 20.71 -28.40
CA GLU A 81 -8.86 21.62 -27.33
C GLU A 81 -9.89 21.73 -26.21
N LYS A 82 -11.18 21.91 -26.55
CA LYS A 82 -12.28 21.92 -25.56
C LYS A 82 -12.32 20.63 -24.77
N GLN A 83 -12.16 19.49 -25.42
CA GLN A 83 -12.12 18.19 -24.78
C GLN A 83 -10.91 18.03 -23.86
N THR A 84 -9.73 18.46 -24.31
CA THR A 84 -8.50 18.43 -23.51
C THR A 84 -8.66 19.27 -22.24
N ARG A 85 -9.29 20.45 -22.35
CA ARG A 85 -9.61 21.30 -21.19
C ARG A 85 -10.60 20.62 -20.25
N ALA A 86 -11.72 20.10 -20.75
CA ALA A 86 -12.72 19.42 -19.93
C ALA A 86 -12.14 18.19 -19.19
N VAL A 87 -11.31 17.39 -19.86
CA VAL A 87 -10.61 16.26 -19.24
C VAL A 87 -9.62 16.73 -18.18
N SER A 88 -8.90 17.83 -18.43
CA SER A 88 -7.96 18.39 -17.44
C SER A 88 -8.68 18.91 -16.18
N GLU A 89 -9.83 19.56 -16.34
CA GLU A 89 -10.65 20.08 -15.24
C GLU A 89 -11.27 18.94 -14.42
N ALA A 90 -11.75 17.88 -15.08
CA ALA A 90 -12.24 16.67 -14.42
C ALA A 90 -11.13 15.99 -13.62
N LYS A 91 -9.92 15.87 -14.18
CA LYS A 91 -8.76 15.32 -13.46
C LYS A 91 -8.40 16.16 -12.22
N ILE A 92 -8.37 17.49 -12.33
CA ILE A 92 -8.09 18.38 -11.19
C ILE A 92 -9.15 18.20 -10.10
N THR A 93 -10.42 18.04 -10.49
CA THR A 93 -11.53 17.82 -9.54
C THR A 93 -11.36 16.50 -8.79
N ILE A 94 -11.12 15.40 -9.50
CA ILE A 94 -10.89 14.08 -8.88
C ILE A 94 -9.67 14.09 -7.96
N VAL A 95 -8.56 14.71 -8.37
CA VAL A 95 -7.35 14.79 -7.53
C VAL A 95 -7.61 15.57 -6.24
N ARG A 96 -8.45 16.62 -6.30
CA ARG A 96 -8.85 17.39 -5.13
C ARG A 96 -9.74 16.57 -4.20
N GLU A 97 -10.75 15.89 -4.72
CA GLU A 97 -11.63 15.00 -3.93
C GLU A 97 -10.83 13.89 -3.23
N VAL A 98 -9.93 13.22 -3.97
CA VAL A 98 -9.06 12.17 -3.42
C VAL A 98 -8.15 12.74 -2.33
N ARG A 99 -7.59 13.95 -2.52
CA ARG A 99 -6.76 14.62 -1.50
C ARG A 99 -7.55 14.93 -0.24
N ASP A 100 -8.77 15.44 -0.38
CA ASP A 100 -9.63 15.81 0.75
C ASP A 100 -10.06 14.55 1.53
N ASP A 101 -10.36 13.45 0.83
CA ASP A 101 -10.63 12.14 1.43
C ASP A 101 -9.42 11.58 2.19
N LEU A 102 -8.23 11.66 1.60
CA LEU A 102 -6.96 11.27 2.23
C LEU A 102 -6.68 12.10 3.50
N ALA A 103 -6.95 13.41 3.47
CA ALA A 103 -6.82 14.27 4.63
C ALA A 103 -7.83 13.90 5.73
N ALA A 104 -9.08 13.61 5.35
CA ALA A 104 -10.10 13.15 6.30
C ALA A 104 -9.73 11.78 6.93
N GLN A 105 -9.15 10.86 6.15
CA GLN A 105 -8.63 9.59 6.66
C GLN A 105 -7.42 9.77 7.58
N GLY A 106 -6.52 10.71 7.27
CA GLY A 106 -5.40 11.09 8.15
C GLY A 106 -5.90 11.53 9.53
N ASN A 107 -6.88 12.44 9.55
CA ASN A 107 -7.49 12.90 10.80
C ASN A 107 -8.16 11.75 11.60
N ARG A 108 -8.85 10.83 10.91
CA ARG A 108 -9.43 9.63 11.55
C ARG A 108 -8.35 8.71 12.13
N ARG A 109 -7.22 8.54 11.44
CA ARG A 109 -6.10 7.73 11.93
C ARG A 109 -5.51 8.35 13.19
N ASP A 110 -5.28 9.67 13.19
CA ASP A 110 -4.74 10.38 14.34
C ASP A 110 -5.68 10.29 15.55
N GLU A 111 -6.99 10.37 15.33
CA GLU A 111 -7.99 10.15 16.38
C GLU A 111 -7.93 8.72 16.95
N VAL A 112 -7.79 7.70 16.09
CA VAL A 112 -7.64 6.31 16.55
C VAL A 112 -6.33 6.13 17.34
N VAL A 113 -5.22 6.71 16.88
CA VAL A 113 -3.94 6.67 17.59
C VAL A 113 -4.05 7.34 18.96
N GLN A 114 -4.69 8.50 19.06
CA GLN A 114 -4.93 9.18 20.33
C GLN A 114 -5.80 8.33 21.27
N ARG A 115 -6.87 7.70 20.75
CA ARG A 115 -7.74 6.80 21.54
C ARG A 115 -6.98 5.57 22.04
N ILE A 116 -6.08 4.99 21.23
CA ILE A 116 -5.20 3.89 21.64
C ILE A 116 -4.20 4.34 22.72
N GLY A 117 -3.62 5.54 22.57
CA GLY A 117 -2.74 6.13 23.58
C GLY A 117 -3.44 6.32 24.92
N ALA A 118 -4.63 6.92 24.92
CA ALA A 118 -5.44 7.09 26.13
C ALA A 118 -5.85 5.75 26.76
N LEU A 119 -6.13 4.73 25.95
CA LEU A 119 -6.41 3.38 26.45
C LEU A 119 -5.17 2.76 27.12
N THR A 120 -3.99 2.96 26.54
CA THR A 120 -2.70 2.47 27.05
C THR A 120 -2.36 3.08 28.41
N GLU A 121 -2.57 4.39 28.60
CA GLU A 121 -2.36 5.04 29.90
C GLU A 121 -3.35 4.56 30.97
N ASN A 122 -4.61 4.33 30.60
CA ASN A 122 -5.59 3.73 31.51
C ASN A 122 -5.15 2.34 31.99
N PHE A 123 -4.55 1.52 31.11
CA PHE A 123 -4.00 0.22 31.52
C PHE A 123 -2.88 0.35 32.55
N LYS A 124 -1.94 1.27 32.34
CA LYS A 124 -0.84 1.51 33.29
C LYS A 124 -1.38 1.89 34.67
N LEU A 125 -2.41 2.75 34.72
CA LEU A 125 -3.05 3.15 35.99
C LEU A 125 -3.74 1.98 36.69
N VAL A 126 -4.51 1.16 35.96
CA VAL A 126 -5.18 -0.01 36.53
C VAL A 126 -4.17 -1.04 37.04
N ALA A 127 -3.11 -1.30 36.27
CA ALA A 127 -2.03 -2.20 36.66
C ALA A 127 -1.31 -1.69 37.92
N ALA A 128 -0.94 -0.41 37.96
CA ALA A 128 -0.28 0.20 39.12
C ALA A 128 -1.17 0.17 40.37
N TYR A 129 -2.47 0.41 40.23
CA TYR A 129 -3.43 0.32 41.33
C TYR A 129 -3.54 -1.11 41.87
N ALA A 130 -3.65 -2.11 40.98
CA ALA A 130 -3.70 -3.52 41.36
C ALA A 130 -2.42 -3.94 42.10
N THR A 131 -1.25 -3.61 41.55
CA THR A 131 0.05 -3.88 42.19
C THR A 131 0.15 -3.23 43.56
N LYS A 132 -0.25 -1.96 43.70
CA LYS A 132 -0.21 -1.26 44.99
C LYS A 132 -1.15 -1.89 46.02
N LYS A 133 -2.37 -2.25 45.61
CA LYS A 133 -3.35 -2.91 46.50
C LYS A 133 -2.82 -4.27 46.98
N CYS A 134 -2.16 -4.99 46.08
CA CYS A 134 -1.48 -6.25 46.37
C CYS A 134 -0.35 -6.09 47.40
N LEU A 135 0.53 -5.10 47.20
CA LEU A 135 1.64 -4.81 48.12
C LEU A 135 1.14 -4.47 49.53
N ASN A 136 0.14 -3.59 49.63
CA ASN A 136 -0.44 -3.23 50.93
C ASN A 136 -1.02 -4.46 51.66
N LYS A 137 -1.64 -5.40 50.93
CA LYS A 137 -2.17 -6.62 51.54
C LYS A 137 -1.07 -7.57 52.01
N LEU A 138 0.03 -7.66 51.27
CA LEU A 138 1.22 -8.41 51.71
C LEU A 138 1.82 -7.80 52.99
N GLU A 139 1.93 -6.47 53.05
CA GLU A 139 2.41 -5.76 54.25
C GLU A 139 1.52 -6.03 55.48
N GLU A 140 0.20 -5.97 55.34
CA GLU A 140 -0.75 -6.32 56.41
C GLU A 140 -0.53 -7.74 56.92
N ILE A 141 -0.32 -8.70 56.00
CA ILE A 141 -0.12 -10.11 56.35
C ILE A 141 1.22 -10.32 57.05
N ILE A 142 2.29 -9.67 56.60
CA ILE A 142 3.60 -9.72 57.25
C ILE A 142 3.51 -9.12 58.67
N ALA A 143 2.80 -8.00 58.82
CA ALA A 143 2.58 -7.37 60.12
C ALA A 143 1.76 -8.25 61.08
N GLU A 144 0.79 -9.02 60.57
CA GLU A 144 0.02 -9.97 61.36
C GLU A 144 0.84 -11.21 61.74
N GLY A 145 1.58 -11.79 60.78
CA GLY A 145 2.46 -12.93 61.01
C GLY A 145 3.62 -12.63 61.98
N GLY A 146 4.02 -11.37 62.11
CA GLY A 146 5.00 -10.91 63.10
C GLY A 146 4.53 -11.01 64.56
N ARG A 147 3.21 -10.93 64.79
CA ARG A 147 2.60 -11.00 66.14
C ARG A 147 2.40 -12.43 66.65
N GLN A 148 2.33 -13.42 65.74
CA GLN A 148 2.03 -14.82 66.05
C GLN A 148 3.29 -15.70 66.28
N ARG A 149 4.32 -15.16 66.93
CA ARG A 149 5.68 -15.74 67.02
C ARG A 149 5.88 -16.97 67.94
N SER A 150 4.85 -17.74 68.29
CA SER A 150 5.06 -19.01 69.02
C SER A 150 4.38 -20.21 68.35
N LYS A 151 5.21 -21.22 68.04
CA LYS A 151 4.95 -22.57 67.46
C LYS A 151 5.14 -22.67 65.94
N ASP A 152 6.17 -23.43 65.55
CA ASP A 152 6.94 -23.25 64.32
C ASP A 152 6.59 -24.18 63.12
N ASP A 153 5.52 -24.98 63.17
CA ASP A 153 5.19 -25.89 62.03
C ASP A 153 4.09 -25.38 61.07
N ASN A 154 3.29 -24.36 61.44
CA ASN A 154 2.17 -23.88 60.60
C ASN A 154 2.51 -22.72 59.64
N ARG A 155 3.78 -22.28 59.60
CA ARG A 155 4.19 -21.09 58.82
C ARG A 155 4.18 -21.31 57.32
N SER A 156 4.64 -22.48 56.85
CA SER A 156 4.69 -22.79 55.42
C SER A 156 3.29 -22.85 54.81
N GLU A 157 2.33 -23.47 55.51
CA GLU A 157 0.95 -23.58 55.06
C GLU A 157 0.24 -22.21 55.02
N SER A 158 0.55 -21.33 55.98
CA SER A 158 0.03 -19.96 55.98
C SER A 158 0.56 -19.12 54.81
N VAL A 159 1.84 -19.27 54.46
CA VAL A 159 2.43 -18.58 53.29
C VAL A 159 1.84 -19.11 51.99
N LEU A 160 1.70 -20.44 51.85
CA LEU A 160 1.07 -21.07 50.68
C LEU A 160 -0.38 -20.60 50.49
N ARG A 161 -1.20 -20.59 51.55
CA ARG A 161 -2.57 -20.05 51.47
C ARG A 161 -2.61 -18.58 51.06
N THR A 162 -1.60 -17.80 51.47
CA THR A 162 -1.49 -16.39 51.11
C THR A 162 -1.16 -16.23 49.62
N VAL A 163 -0.21 -17.01 49.10
CA VAL A 163 0.13 -17.01 47.68
C VAL A 163 -1.06 -17.44 46.82
N SER A 164 -1.79 -18.49 47.21
CA SER A 164 -3.00 -18.90 46.47
C SER A 164 -4.11 -17.86 46.51
N THR A 165 -4.26 -17.13 47.64
CA THR A 165 -5.21 -16.01 47.73
C THR A 165 -4.79 -14.86 46.82
N PHE A 166 -3.48 -14.60 46.71
CA PHE A 166 -2.91 -13.59 45.83
C PHE A 166 -3.14 -13.92 44.35
N GLU A 167 -2.84 -15.15 43.93
CA GLU A 167 -3.09 -15.64 42.57
C GLU A 167 -4.56 -15.48 42.19
N ALA A 168 -5.48 -15.90 43.07
CA ALA A 168 -6.92 -15.77 42.81
C ALA A 168 -7.41 -14.30 42.71
N ILE A 169 -6.77 -13.37 43.41
CA ILE A 169 -7.08 -11.94 43.30
C ILE A 169 -6.54 -11.39 41.97
N LEU A 170 -5.36 -11.82 41.55
CA LEU A 170 -4.73 -11.39 40.30
C LEU A 170 -5.53 -11.87 39.09
N ASP A 171 -5.95 -13.14 39.09
CA ASP A 171 -6.76 -13.73 38.03
C ASP A 171 -8.09 -12.99 37.86
N LYS A 172 -8.80 -12.73 38.98
CA LYS A 172 -10.06 -11.96 38.93
C LYS A 172 -9.87 -10.53 38.45
N ALA A 173 -8.73 -9.90 38.76
CA ALA A 173 -8.43 -8.56 38.26
C ALA A 173 -8.15 -8.56 36.75
N LEU A 174 -7.44 -9.59 36.27
CA LEU A 174 -7.13 -9.76 34.85
C LEU A 174 -8.37 -10.10 34.03
N GLU A 175 -9.26 -10.95 34.55
CA GLU A 175 -10.53 -11.30 33.94
C GLU A 175 -11.42 -10.06 33.75
N ARG A 176 -11.60 -9.24 34.79
CA ARG A 176 -12.35 -7.97 34.71
C ARG A 176 -11.73 -6.98 33.73
N ALA A 177 -10.41 -6.88 33.70
CA ALA A 177 -9.73 -6.01 32.72
C ALA A 177 -10.02 -6.49 31.29
N THR A 178 -9.96 -7.81 31.06
CA THR A 178 -10.24 -8.43 29.76
C THR A 178 -11.69 -8.21 29.33
N GLU A 179 -12.66 -8.35 30.22
CA GLU A 179 -14.08 -8.06 29.93
C GLU A 179 -14.31 -6.61 29.51
N VAL A 180 -13.69 -5.64 30.21
CA VAL A 180 -13.79 -4.21 29.85
C VAL A 180 -13.21 -3.94 28.45
N ILE A 181 -12.12 -4.62 28.09
CA ILE A 181 -11.52 -4.51 26.75
C ILE A 181 -12.49 -5.06 25.70
N VAL A 182 -12.94 -6.28 25.88
CA VAL A 182 -13.84 -6.97 24.94
C VAL A 182 -15.10 -6.12 24.74
N GLN A 183 -15.65 -5.55 25.80
CA GLN A 183 -16.83 -4.70 25.71
C GLN A 183 -16.54 -3.41 24.94
N LYS A 184 -15.44 -2.70 25.22
CA LYS A 184 -15.06 -1.49 24.47
C LYS A 184 -14.77 -1.80 22.99
N CYS A 185 -14.13 -2.93 22.69
CA CYS A 185 -13.89 -3.39 21.33
C CYS A 185 -15.20 -3.68 20.59
N LYS A 186 -16.19 -4.32 21.25
CA LYS A 186 -17.53 -4.54 20.67
C LYS A 186 -18.25 -3.23 20.38
N THR A 187 -18.23 -2.27 21.32
CA THR A 187 -18.87 -0.95 21.12
C THR A 187 -18.21 -0.18 19.96
N ASN A 188 -16.88 -0.24 19.86
CA ASN A 188 -16.13 0.39 18.77
C ASN A 188 -16.36 -0.31 17.42
N GLY A 189 -16.45 -1.64 17.40
CA GLY A 189 -16.80 -2.41 16.20
C GLY A 189 -18.20 -2.09 15.68
N ALA A 190 -19.16 -1.88 16.58
CA ALA A 190 -20.52 -1.46 16.23
C ALA A 190 -20.55 -0.04 15.63
N LEU A 191 -19.77 0.91 16.17
CA LEU A 191 -19.61 2.26 15.62
C LEU A 191 -18.99 2.23 14.20
N CYS A 192 -17.97 1.40 13.97
CA CYS A 192 -17.39 1.22 12.64
C CYS A 192 -18.37 0.58 11.64
N SER A 193 -19.25 -0.30 12.12
CA SER A 193 -20.25 -0.97 11.27
C SER A 193 -21.43 -0.04 10.94
N ALA A 194 -21.83 0.85 11.85
CA ALA A 194 -22.84 1.88 11.59
C ALA A 194 -22.38 2.91 10.54
N SER A 195 -21.07 3.17 10.43
CA SER A 195 -20.50 4.05 9.41
C SER A 195 -20.48 3.44 7.99
N LYS A 196 -20.73 2.14 7.83
CA LYS A 196 -20.75 1.45 6.52
C LYS A 196 -22.12 1.49 5.82
N VAL A 197 -23.17 2.05 6.44
CA VAL A 197 -24.53 2.04 5.87
C VAL A 197 -24.70 3.01 4.69
N SER A 198 -23.71 3.87 4.42
CA SER A 198 -23.78 4.85 3.31
C SER A 198 -23.19 4.38 1.97
N ASP A 199 -22.36 3.32 1.95
CA ASP A 199 -21.54 2.94 0.78
C ASP A 199 -21.99 1.63 0.10
N SER A 200 -23.30 1.38 0.08
CA SER A 200 -23.89 0.22 -0.60
C SER A 200 -24.24 0.55 -2.05
N LYS A 201 -23.23 0.55 -2.95
CA LYS A 201 -23.33 0.18 -4.39
C LYS A 201 -22.02 0.47 -5.16
N ILE A 202 -20.89 -0.13 -4.78
CA ILE A 202 -19.76 -0.26 -5.71
C ILE A 202 -19.29 -1.72 -5.72
N SER A 203 -19.48 -2.33 -6.89
CA SER A 203 -19.08 -3.67 -7.32
C SER A 203 -17.82 -4.23 -6.64
N GLU A 204 -17.95 -5.42 -6.04
CA GLU A 204 -16.89 -6.15 -5.33
C GLU A 204 -15.62 -6.39 -6.18
N THR A 205 -15.73 -6.47 -7.50
CA THR A 205 -14.59 -6.68 -8.40
C THR A 205 -13.71 -5.43 -8.60
N THR A 206 -14.28 -4.23 -8.46
CA THR A 206 -13.53 -2.97 -8.56
C THR A 206 -12.86 -2.59 -7.25
N THR A 207 -13.37 -3.11 -6.12
CA THR A 207 -12.81 -2.83 -4.80
C THR A 207 -11.50 -3.56 -4.53
N ASP A 208 -11.28 -4.75 -5.10
CA ASP A 208 -10.06 -5.53 -4.85
C ASP A 208 -8.86 -4.95 -5.59
N VAL A 209 -9.00 -4.62 -6.89
CA VAL A 209 -7.95 -3.95 -7.68
C VAL A 209 -7.58 -2.60 -7.06
N ARG A 210 -8.57 -1.87 -6.52
CA ARG A 210 -8.32 -0.58 -5.85
C ARG A 210 -7.64 -0.75 -4.50
N LYS A 211 -7.90 -1.83 -3.76
CA LYS A 211 -7.23 -2.13 -2.49
C LYS A 211 -5.77 -2.49 -2.71
N ASP A 212 -5.46 -3.36 -3.67
CA ASP A 212 -4.07 -3.77 -3.91
C ASP A 212 -3.24 -2.61 -4.47
N HIS A 213 -3.83 -1.78 -5.34
CA HIS A 213 -3.19 -0.55 -5.80
C HIS A 213 -2.95 0.47 -4.67
N LEU A 214 -3.94 0.67 -3.78
CA LEU A 214 -3.77 1.53 -2.60
C LEU A 214 -2.74 0.95 -1.62
N LEU A 215 -2.68 -0.37 -1.46
CA LEU A 215 -1.69 -1.05 -0.64
C LEU A 215 -0.29 -0.79 -1.20
N ALA A 216 -0.09 -1.00 -2.51
CA ALA A 216 1.17 -0.73 -3.17
C ALA A 216 1.63 0.73 -2.98
N LEU A 217 0.75 1.71 -3.16
CA LEU A 217 1.08 3.13 -2.95
C LEU A 217 1.37 3.46 -1.48
N ASN A 218 0.63 2.87 -0.54
CA ASN A 218 0.85 3.08 0.90
C ASN A 218 2.12 2.40 1.43
N THR A 219 2.70 1.48 0.67
CA THR A 219 3.93 0.75 1.05
C THR A 219 5.21 1.36 0.50
N LEU A 220 5.14 2.49 -0.22
CA LEU A 220 6.33 3.17 -0.76
C LEU A 220 7.35 3.55 0.34
N SER A 221 6.89 3.79 1.56
CA SER A 221 7.73 4.08 2.74
C SER A 221 8.09 2.85 3.57
N ILE A 222 7.52 1.67 3.27
CA ILE A 222 7.80 0.43 3.99
C ILE A 222 9.07 -0.17 3.40
N THR A 223 10.16 -0.08 4.14
CA THR A 223 11.48 -0.51 3.70
C THR A 223 11.88 -1.87 4.25
N HIS A 224 11.09 -2.47 5.15
CA HIS A 224 11.46 -3.73 5.78
C HIS A 224 10.28 -4.66 6.04
N ASN A 225 10.57 -5.96 6.06
CA ASN A 225 9.62 -7.01 6.41
C ASN A 225 10.22 -7.97 7.44
N LEU A 226 9.46 -8.30 8.48
CA LEU A 226 9.81 -9.31 9.48
C LEU A 226 8.98 -10.57 9.23
N PHE A 227 9.60 -11.74 9.14
CA PHE A 227 8.90 -13.00 8.95
C PHE A 227 9.64 -14.17 9.60
N TYR A 228 8.92 -15.27 9.78
CA TYR A 228 9.44 -16.50 10.37
C TYR A 228 9.58 -17.58 9.31
N VAL A 229 10.63 -18.39 9.45
CA VAL A 229 10.84 -19.62 8.69
C VAL A 229 10.65 -20.78 9.65
N THR A 230 9.49 -21.42 9.60
CA THR A 230 9.15 -22.58 10.41
C THR A 230 9.48 -23.89 9.69
N GLY A 231 9.74 -24.97 10.43
CA GLY A 231 10.06 -26.26 9.81
C GLY A 231 11.49 -26.34 9.31
N LEU A 232 12.42 -25.66 10.01
CA LEU A 232 13.80 -25.49 9.56
C LEU A 232 14.57 -26.81 9.51
N ALA A 233 14.29 -27.74 10.42
CA ALA A 233 14.84 -29.09 10.42
C ALA A 233 14.48 -29.84 9.14
N ALA A 234 13.21 -29.79 8.71
CA ALA A 234 12.78 -30.41 7.46
C ALA A 234 13.42 -29.75 6.23
N LEU A 235 13.58 -28.42 6.26
CA LEU A 235 14.30 -27.70 5.21
C LEU A 235 15.78 -28.09 5.16
N LYS A 236 16.44 -28.25 6.31
CA LYS A 236 17.82 -28.69 6.44
C LYS A 236 18.00 -30.11 5.90
N ASP A 237 17.15 -31.05 6.29
CA ASP A 237 17.18 -32.44 5.81
C ASP A 237 16.97 -32.52 4.29
N LYS A 238 16.05 -31.71 3.76
CA LYS A 238 15.84 -31.57 2.32
C LYS A 238 17.09 -31.03 1.62
N ALA A 239 17.76 -30.03 2.19
CA ALA A 239 19.01 -29.51 1.63
C ALA A 239 20.14 -30.55 1.68
N ILE A 240 20.24 -31.34 2.75
CA ILE A 240 21.25 -32.39 2.88
C ILE A 240 21.05 -33.50 1.83
N SER A 241 19.81 -33.88 1.56
CA SER A 241 19.46 -34.93 0.60
C SER A 241 19.51 -34.44 -0.86
N SER A 242 18.96 -33.27 -1.13
CA SER A 242 18.78 -32.73 -2.50
C SER A 242 19.86 -31.73 -2.92
N ARG A 243 20.89 -31.54 -2.08
CA ARG A 243 21.92 -30.49 -2.14
C ARG A 243 21.44 -29.06 -1.86
N TRP A 244 20.14 -28.79 -1.96
CA TRP A 244 19.56 -27.51 -1.61
C TRP A 244 18.09 -27.62 -1.20
N SER A 245 17.60 -26.61 -0.51
CA SER A 245 16.17 -26.41 -0.27
C SER A 245 15.84 -24.92 -0.29
N LEU A 246 14.58 -24.61 -0.56
CA LEU A 246 14.09 -23.25 -0.69
C LEU A 246 12.85 -23.08 0.19
N TYR A 247 12.84 -21.99 0.94
CA TYR A 247 11.66 -21.45 1.60
C TYR A 247 11.31 -20.09 1.00
N GLU A 248 10.03 -19.87 0.73
CA GLU A 248 9.50 -18.59 0.30
C GLU A 248 8.32 -18.24 1.21
N SER A 249 8.31 -17.00 1.71
CA SER A 249 7.20 -16.46 2.49
C SER A 249 6.08 -15.93 1.58
N ASP A 250 4.97 -15.53 2.18
CA ASP A 250 3.90 -14.87 1.44
C ASP A 250 4.38 -13.56 0.80
N PRO A 251 3.84 -13.18 -0.37
CA PRO A 251 4.18 -11.92 -1.02
C PRO A 251 3.87 -10.71 -0.13
N VAL A 252 4.84 -9.80 -0.03
CA VAL A 252 4.73 -8.52 0.68
C VAL A 252 5.06 -7.38 -0.26
N TYR A 253 4.60 -6.18 0.10
CA TYR A 253 5.00 -4.97 -0.60
C TYR A 253 6.10 -4.25 0.18
N LEU A 254 7.26 -4.04 -0.46
CA LEU A 254 8.40 -3.30 0.09
C LEU A 254 8.86 -2.24 -0.91
N CYS A 255 8.91 -0.98 -0.48
CA CYS A 255 9.17 0.18 -1.34
C CYS A 255 8.26 0.21 -2.58
N GLY A 256 7.01 -0.26 -2.45
CA GLY A 256 6.05 -0.41 -3.55
C GLY A 256 6.26 -1.66 -4.43
N TYR A 257 7.40 -2.35 -4.35
CA TYR A 257 7.64 -3.59 -5.10
C TYR A 257 6.93 -4.76 -4.43
N ARG A 258 6.26 -5.61 -5.22
CA ARG A 258 5.70 -6.86 -4.74
C ARG A 258 6.77 -7.94 -4.73
N ILE A 259 7.12 -8.43 -3.55
CA ILE A 259 8.27 -9.31 -3.33
C ILE A 259 7.87 -10.50 -2.46
N SER A 260 8.36 -11.68 -2.81
CA SER A 260 8.32 -12.88 -1.97
C SER A 260 9.71 -13.11 -1.38
N PRO A 261 9.98 -12.65 -0.13
CA PRO A 261 11.26 -12.91 0.52
C PRO A 261 11.34 -14.36 0.97
N GLY A 262 12.56 -14.88 1.09
CA GLY A 262 12.77 -16.30 1.40
C GLY A 262 14.17 -16.62 1.91
N LEU A 263 14.43 -17.92 2.02
CA LEU A 263 15.74 -18.48 2.34
C LEU A 263 16.09 -19.58 1.37
N TYR A 264 17.33 -19.58 0.90
CA TYR A 264 17.90 -20.68 0.15
C TYR A 264 18.95 -21.38 1.03
N LEU A 265 18.74 -22.66 1.31
CA LEU A 265 19.68 -23.49 2.06
C LEU A 265 20.48 -24.32 1.07
N GLN A 266 21.80 -24.27 1.18
CA GLN A 266 22.71 -25.00 0.28
C GLN A 266 23.63 -25.91 1.07
N LYS A 267 23.66 -27.19 0.72
CA LYS A 267 24.62 -28.13 1.26
C LYS A 267 26.00 -27.87 0.65
N ASN A 268 26.96 -27.59 1.52
CA ASN A 268 28.39 -27.63 1.21
C ASN A 268 28.98 -28.95 1.71
N GLU A 269 30.28 -29.17 1.53
CA GLU A 269 30.92 -30.46 1.88
C GLU A 269 30.67 -30.92 3.32
N ARG A 270 30.56 -29.99 4.27
CA ARG A 270 30.49 -30.29 5.71
C ARG A 270 29.36 -29.58 6.47
N SER A 271 28.64 -28.67 5.83
CA SER A 271 27.66 -27.80 6.49
C SER A 271 26.55 -27.39 5.53
N VAL A 272 25.46 -26.86 6.07
CA VAL A 272 24.42 -26.19 5.28
C VAL A 272 24.58 -24.69 5.43
N SER A 273 24.79 -23.97 4.34
CA SER A 273 24.80 -22.50 4.37
C SER A 273 23.44 -21.91 4.04
N VAL A 274 23.11 -20.81 4.70
CA VAL A 274 21.87 -20.05 4.52
C VAL A 274 22.16 -18.81 3.70
N HIS A 275 21.42 -18.65 2.62
CA HIS A 275 21.50 -17.53 1.68
C HIS A 275 20.16 -16.78 1.67
N ALA A 276 20.22 -15.46 1.46
CA ALA A 276 19.02 -14.68 1.20
C ALA A 276 18.45 -15.06 -0.17
N HIS A 277 17.13 -15.25 -0.26
CA HIS A 277 16.41 -15.48 -1.49
C HIS A 277 15.31 -14.42 -1.66
N VAL A 278 15.14 -13.92 -2.87
CA VAL A 278 14.08 -13.00 -3.24
C VAL A 278 13.43 -13.43 -4.54
N ARG A 279 12.12 -13.22 -4.66
CA ARG A 279 11.43 -13.25 -5.95
C ARG A 279 10.62 -11.99 -6.13
N LEU A 280 10.80 -11.32 -7.28
CA LEU A 280 9.95 -10.21 -7.70
C LEU A 280 8.69 -10.75 -8.36
N LEU A 281 7.55 -10.23 -7.93
CA LEU A 281 6.23 -10.54 -8.49
C LEU A 281 5.71 -9.32 -9.20
N LYS A 282 4.81 -9.53 -10.15
CA LYS A 282 4.09 -8.42 -10.78
C LYS A 282 3.28 -7.68 -9.73
N GLY A 283 3.61 -6.41 -9.53
CA GLY A 283 2.95 -5.51 -8.61
C GLY A 283 2.06 -4.51 -9.33
N ASP A 284 1.07 -4.00 -8.61
CA ASP A 284 0.10 -3.02 -9.14
C ASP A 284 0.72 -1.63 -9.35
N ALA A 285 1.87 -1.37 -8.71
CA ALA A 285 2.62 -0.13 -8.86
C ALA A 285 3.80 -0.24 -9.85
N ASP A 286 4.02 -1.39 -10.51
CA ASP A 286 5.21 -1.64 -11.32
C ASP A 286 5.44 -0.61 -12.43
N GLU A 287 4.39 0.06 -12.91
CA GLU A 287 4.49 1.12 -13.93
C GLU A 287 5.06 2.44 -13.41
N PHE A 288 5.02 2.67 -12.11
CA PHE A 288 5.51 3.88 -11.45
C PHE A 288 6.86 3.69 -10.76
N LEU A 289 7.32 2.43 -10.64
CA LEU A 289 8.56 2.09 -9.97
C LEU A 289 9.77 2.14 -10.91
N GLN A 290 10.95 2.33 -10.32
CA GLN A 290 12.19 2.28 -11.06
C GLN A 290 12.55 0.83 -11.41
N TRP A 291 12.90 0.59 -12.67
CA TRP A 291 13.39 -0.69 -13.16
C TRP A 291 14.72 -0.53 -13.93
N PRO A 292 15.62 -1.53 -13.91
CA PRO A 292 15.55 -2.76 -13.13
C PRO A 292 15.58 -2.50 -11.61
N PHE A 293 15.09 -3.45 -10.83
CA PHE A 293 15.11 -3.36 -9.38
C PHE A 293 16.56 -3.16 -8.91
N SER A 294 16.77 -2.11 -8.13
CA SER A 294 18.11 -1.65 -7.79
C SER A 294 18.31 -1.45 -6.28
N HIS A 295 17.34 -1.78 -5.44
CA HIS A 295 17.51 -1.64 -4.00
C HIS A 295 18.63 -2.55 -3.47
N CYS A 296 19.35 -2.07 -2.47
CA CYS A 296 20.29 -2.91 -1.73
C CYS A 296 19.49 -3.71 -0.71
N LEU A 297 19.74 -5.01 -0.64
CA LEU A 297 19.11 -5.89 0.35
C LEU A 297 20.04 -6.07 1.54
N LYS A 298 19.46 -6.07 2.74
CA LYS A 298 20.11 -6.57 3.94
C LYS A 298 19.21 -7.61 4.56
N LEU A 299 19.76 -8.79 4.84
CA LEU A 299 19.09 -9.84 5.60
C LEU A 299 19.63 -9.82 7.02
N THR A 300 18.75 -9.63 8.01
CA THR A 300 19.07 -9.76 9.42
C THR A 300 18.44 -11.02 10.00
N PHE A 301 19.25 -11.87 10.62
CA PHE A 301 18.81 -12.97 11.48
C PHE A 301 18.56 -12.42 12.87
N VAL A 302 17.28 -12.32 13.23
CA VAL A 302 16.84 -11.65 14.45
C VAL A 302 17.00 -12.60 15.63
N HIS A 303 17.65 -12.13 16.68
CA HIS A 303 17.82 -12.81 17.96
C HIS A 303 16.98 -12.11 19.04
N SER A 304 16.55 -12.84 20.07
CA SER A 304 15.79 -12.29 21.20
C SER A 304 16.56 -11.18 21.97
N SER A 305 17.88 -11.22 21.88
CA SER A 305 18.81 -10.17 22.32
C SER A 305 19.32 -9.39 21.09
N PRO A 306 18.96 -8.10 20.92
CA PRO A 306 19.25 -7.33 19.70
C PRO A 306 20.75 -7.17 19.36
N ASP A 307 21.61 -7.21 20.37
CA ASP A 307 23.08 -7.16 20.28
C ASP A 307 23.69 -8.39 19.59
N LYS A 308 22.94 -9.49 19.52
CA LYS A 308 23.35 -10.75 18.89
C LYS A 308 22.81 -10.93 17.48
N ASN A 309 22.09 -9.95 16.93
CA ASN A 309 21.62 -10.03 15.55
C ASN A 309 22.77 -10.28 14.57
N ARG A 310 22.58 -11.20 13.62
CA ARG A 310 23.53 -11.42 12.53
C ARG A 310 23.01 -10.78 11.25
N GLU A 311 23.89 -10.16 10.47
CA GLU A 311 23.51 -9.47 9.25
C GLU A 311 24.29 -9.99 8.04
N LEU A 312 23.59 -10.21 6.94
CA LEU A 312 24.14 -10.37 5.62
C LEU A 312 23.82 -9.11 4.81
N LYS A 313 24.84 -8.28 4.59
CA LYS A 313 24.75 -7.16 3.64
C LYS A 313 25.00 -7.67 2.25
N ILE A 314 24.07 -7.41 1.36
CA ILE A 314 24.05 -8.00 0.04
C ILE A 314 24.34 -6.91 -0.98
N ASN A 315 25.55 -6.97 -1.55
CA ASN A 315 26.00 -6.01 -2.54
C ASN A 315 25.47 -6.37 -3.94
N ARG A 316 25.24 -5.33 -4.76
CA ARG A 316 24.72 -5.44 -6.15
C ARG A 316 25.58 -6.24 -7.13
N GLY A 317 26.82 -6.59 -6.77
CA GLY A 317 27.87 -6.97 -7.72
C GLY A 317 27.65 -8.27 -8.52
N CYS A 318 26.60 -9.06 -8.27
CA CYS A 318 26.43 -10.37 -8.90
C CYS A 318 24.99 -10.64 -9.36
N VAL A 319 24.24 -9.60 -9.70
CA VAL A 319 22.85 -9.76 -10.10
C VAL A 319 22.76 -10.01 -11.61
N THR A 320 22.25 -11.19 -12.00
CA THR A 320 21.85 -11.44 -13.39
C THR A 320 20.74 -10.47 -13.77
N LYS A 321 20.85 -9.84 -14.95
CA LYS A 321 19.91 -8.78 -15.37
C LYS A 321 18.46 -9.26 -15.39
N GLU A 322 18.22 -10.54 -15.61
CA GLU A 322 16.91 -11.13 -15.90
C GLU A 322 15.98 -11.25 -14.68
N SER A 323 16.46 -11.64 -13.49
CA SER A 323 15.60 -11.81 -12.31
C SER A 323 15.08 -10.47 -11.73
N PHE A 324 15.70 -9.35 -12.12
CA PHE A 324 15.44 -8.02 -11.57
C PHE A 324 14.90 -7.03 -12.59
N VAL A 325 14.59 -7.47 -13.82
CA VAL A 325 13.79 -6.66 -14.74
C VAL A 325 12.35 -6.53 -14.23
N ARG A 326 11.60 -5.59 -14.79
CA ARG A 326 10.17 -5.47 -14.53
C ARG A 326 9.45 -6.78 -14.89
N PRO A 327 8.69 -7.41 -13.97
CA PRO A 327 7.92 -8.60 -14.28
C PRO A 327 6.93 -8.36 -15.42
N THR A 328 7.06 -9.13 -16.49
CA THR A 328 6.10 -9.15 -17.60
C THR A 328 4.99 -10.18 -17.36
N GLU A 329 5.36 -11.32 -16.77
CA GLU A 329 4.47 -12.37 -16.29
C GLU A 329 4.08 -12.17 -14.83
N SER A 330 3.43 -13.15 -14.19
CA SER A 330 3.04 -13.07 -12.77
C SER A 330 4.24 -12.96 -11.81
N ARG A 331 5.41 -13.47 -12.20
CA ARG A 331 6.64 -13.47 -11.39
C ARG A 331 7.89 -13.63 -12.25
N ASN A 332 9.00 -13.10 -11.76
CA ASN A 332 10.33 -13.41 -12.30
C ASN A 332 10.86 -14.73 -11.72
N GLU A 333 11.96 -15.22 -12.28
CA GLU A 333 12.75 -16.26 -11.63
C GLU A 333 13.27 -15.78 -10.27
N GLY A 334 13.26 -16.67 -9.28
CA GLY A 334 13.81 -16.36 -7.96
C GLY A 334 15.32 -16.17 -8.04
N PHE A 335 15.87 -15.33 -7.17
CA PHE A 335 17.29 -15.08 -7.09
C PHE A 335 17.77 -15.24 -5.65
N TYR A 336 18.97 -15.79 -5.48
CA TYR A 336 19.65 -15.82 -4.19
C TYR A 336 21.07 -15.28 -4.33
N TRP A 337 21.59 -14.70 -3.25
CA TRP A 337 22.95 -14.15 -3.25
C TRP A 337 23.94 -15.14 -2.64
N TYR A 338 25.17 -15.15 -3.16
CA TYR A 338 26.25 -16.01 -2.66
C TYR A 338 26.72 -15.69 -1.23
N ALA A 339 26.39 -14.49 -0.71
CA ALA A 339 26.67 -14.14 0.67
C ALA A 339 25.84 -15.02 1.61
N SER A 340 26.50 -15.75 2.50
CA SER A 340 25.86 -16.76 3.34
C SER A 340 26.44 -16.87 4.74
N LEU A 341 25.69 -17.50 5.63
CA LEU A 341 26.13 -17.92 6.96
C LEU A 341 25.95 -19.44 7.12
N PRO A 342 26.83 -20.13 7.85
CA PRO A 342 26.58 -21.52 8.24
C PRO A 342 25.33 -21.60 9.12
N LEU A 343 24.41 -22.51 8.80
CA LEU A 343 23.20 -22.73 9.59
C LEU A 343 23.55 -23.18 11.02
N GLU A 344 24.61 -23.97 11.16
CA GLU A 344 25.10 -24.48 12.44
C GLU A 344 25.62 -23.37 13.36
N ASP A 345 26.08 -22.25 12.80
CA ASP A 345 26.46 -21.06 13.57
C ASP A 345 25.23 -20.37 14.14
N LEU A 346 24.16 -20.23 13.33
CA LEU A 346 22.89 -19.68 13.78
C LEU A 346 22.23 -20.55 14.87
N GLU A 347 22.32 -21.88 14.73
CA GLU A 347 21.87 -22.85 15.74
C GLU A 347 22.65 -22.68 17.05
N ARG A 348 23.99 -22.69 16.98
CA ARG A 348 24.86 -22.58 18.16
C ARG A 348 24.71 -21.25 18.90
N GLU A 349 24.41 -20.18 18.17
CA GLU A 349 24.27 -18.83 18.72
C GLU A 349 22.85 -18.54 19.23
N GLY A 350 21.90 -19.48 19.10
CA GLY A 350 20.57 -19.36 19.67
C GLY A 350 19.58 -18.56 18.81
N HIS A 351 19.82 -18.43 17.50
CA HIS A 351 18.89 -17.76 16.59
C HIS A 351 17.66 -18.61 16.23
N ILE A 352 17.72 -19.92 16.51
CA ILE A 352 16.67 -20.87 16.16
C ILE A 352 15.95 -21.28 17.44
N GLU A 353 14.68 -20.94 17.51
CA GLU A 353 13.80 -21.25 18.65
C GLU A 353 12.62 -22.07 18.14
N SER A 354 12.37 -23.22 18.75
CA SER A 354 11.24 -24.09 18.38
C SER A 354 11.15 -24.42 16.88
N ASP A 355 12.30 -24.74 16.27
CA ASP A 355 12.41 -25.04 14.82
C ASP A 355 11.98 -23.88 13.89
N ALA A 356 12.06 -22.65 14.41
CA ALA A 356 11.78 -21.43 13.67
C ALA A 356 12.95 -20.45 13.70
N LEU A 357 13.17 -19.78 12.56
CA LEU A 357 14.16 -18.71 12.41
C LEU A 357 13.45 -17.40 12.08
N CYS A 358 13.72 -16.35 12.86
CA CYS A 358 13.16 -15.02 12.64
C CYS A 358 14.08 -14.17 11.76
N LEU A 359 13.52 -13.61 10.69
CA LEU A 359 14.27 -12.86 9.69
C LEU A 359 13.67 -11.48 9.48
N ARG A 360 14.55 -10.50 9.25
CA ARG A 360 14.17 -9.19 8.72
C ARG A 360 14.85 -8.94 7.39
N TYR A 361 14.07 -8.61 6.37
CA TYR A 361 14.56 -8.07 5.11
C TYR A 361 14.49 -6.56 5.19
N ASP A 362 15.59 -5.87 4.94
CA ASP A 362 15.63 -4.41 4.81
C ASP A 362 16.05 -4.05 3.37
N LEU A 363 15.25 -3.22 2.70
CA LEU A 363 15.58 -2.59 1.42
C LEU A 363 16.04 -1.16 1.67
N SER A 364 17.26 -0.84 1.22
CA SER A 364 17.72 0.53 1.18
C SER A 364 17.74 1.05 -0.26
N PRO A 365 17.50 2.36 -0.46
CA PRO A 365 17.59 2.96 -1.77
C PRO A 365 18.99 2.75 -2.37
N PRO A 366 19.11 2.87 -3.70
CA PRO A 366 20.41 2.97 -4.37
C PRO A 366 21.34 3.94 -3.64
N PRO A 367 22.63 3.61 -3.44
CA PRO A 367 23.60 4.65 -3.14
C PRO A 367 23.53 5.71 -4.25
N ALA A 368 23.52 6.99 -3.87
CA ALA A 368 23.63 8.08 -4.82
C ALA A 368 24.93 7.91 -5.60
N LEU A 369 24.83 7.91 -6.94
CA LEU A 369 25.98 7.81 -7.85
C LEU A 369 26.84 9.07 -7.79
#